data_AF-A0A2M7UPF1-F1
#
_entry.id   AF-A0A2M7UPF1-F1
#
_cell.length_a   1.000
_cell.length_b   1.000
_cell.length_c   1.000
_cell.angle_alpha   90.00
_cell.angle_beta   90.00
_cell.angle_gamma   90.00
#
_symmetry.space_group_name_H-M   'P 1'
#
loop_
_entity.id
_entity.type
_entity.pdbx_description
1 polymer ?
#
loop_
_entity_poly.entity_id
_entity_poly.type
_entity_poly.pdbx_seq_one_letter_code
_entity_poly.pdbx_strand_id
1 'polypeptide(L)'
;MKKIIKKIGIMIILALAINFAISSFFASAYTIPEQFRPLNEPFSIGKELNKAQGGNTTTGTIIFLQILAGGLLYFAAPLAIIIIVMTGFNMAFQGAETEKIEESKRSLTWSVLGLLLIILSYSLVRIIIKAALQAAAN
;
A
#
# COMPACT_ATOMS: atom_id res chain seq x y z
N MET A 1 -22.63 -14.54 18.73
CA MET A 1 -21.97 -13.42 18.01
C MET A 1 -20.44 -13.41 18.17
N LYS A 2 -19.87 -13.47 19.40
CA LYS A 2 -18.39 -13.47 19.61
C LYS A 2 -17.60 -14.54 18.83
N LYS A 3 -18.16 -15.75 18.64
CA LYS A 3 -17.52 -16.83 17.86
C LYS A 3 -17.42 -16.53 16.35
N ILE A 4 -18.34 -15.74 15.80
CA ILE A 4 -18.37 -15.37 14.37
C ILE A 4 -17.37 -14.24 14.11
N ILE A 5 -17.32 -13.25 15.00
CA ILE A 5 -16.35 -12.14 14.96
C ILE A 5 -14.90 -12.66 15.03
N LYS A 6 -14.63 -13.64 15.91
CA LYS A 6 -13.30 -14.26 16.03
C LYS A 6 -12.90 -15.05 14.76
N LYS A 7 -13.84 -15.74 14.12
CA LYS A 7 -13.59 -16.46 12.85
C LYS A 7 -13.30 -15.52 11.69
N ILE A 8 -14.03 -14.42 11.58
CA ILE A 8 -13.81 -13.38 10.57
C ILE A 8 -12.42 -12.72 10.77
N GLY A 9 -12.07 -12.40 12.02
CA GLY A 9 -10.74 -11.86 12.34
C GLY A 9 -9.58 -12.80 11.94
N ILE A 10 -9.72 -14.10 12.22
CA ILE A 10 -8.73 -15.11 11.81
C ILE A 10 -8.65 -15.21 10.28
N MET A 11 -9.79 -15.13 9.57
CA MET A 11 -9.80 -15.21 8.11
C MET A 11 -9.11 -14.00 7.46
N ILE A 12 -9.25 -12.80 8.04
CA ILE A 12 -8.55 -11.59 7.60
C ILE A 12 -7.05 -11.71 7.83
N ILE A 13 -6.63 -12.21 9.00
CA ILE A 13 -5.22 -12.44 9.31
C ILE A 13 -4.61 -13.50 8.39
N LEU A 14 -5.36 -14.55 8.06
CA LEU A 14 -4.91 -15.60 7.14
C LEU A 14 -4.81 -15.08 5.70
N ALA A 15 -5.78 -14.30 5.23
CA ALA A 15 -5.72 -13.65 3.93
C ALA A 15 -4.52 -12.68 3.83
N LEU A 16 -4.21 -11.98 4.91
CA LEU A 16 -3.03 -11.14 5.02
C LEU A 16 -1.73 -11.96 4.94
N ALA A 17 -1.65 -13.06 5.70
CA ALA A 17 -0.50 -13.95 5.69
C ALA A 17 -0.28 -14.60 4.33
N ILE A 18 -1.36 -14.96 3.63
CA ILE A 18 -1.32 -15.50 2.27
C ILE A 18 -0.65 -14.49 1.34
N ASN A 19 -1.09 -13.22 1.33
CA ASN A 19 -0.49 -12.18 0.49
C ASN A 19 1.01 -11.97 0.77
N PHE A 20 1.44 -12.06 2.04
CA PHE A 20 2.86 -12.00 2.39
C PHE A 20 3.64 -13.19 1.79
N ALA A 21 3.06 -14.39 1.80
CA ALA A 21 3.67 -15.61 1.27
C ALA A 21 3.71 -15.71 -0.27
N ILE A 22 2.76 -15.10 -1.02
CA ILE A 22 2.74 -15.18 -2.50
C ILE A 22 3.76 -14.26 -3.18
N SER A 23 4.37 -13.32 -2.44
CA SER A 23 5.36 -12.38 -3.00
C SER A 23 6.56 -13.07 -3.66
N SER A 24 6.86 -14.32 -3.27
CA SER A 24 7.95 -15.14 -3.81
C SER A 24 7.62 -15.92 -5.09
N PHE A 25 6.35 -15.94 -5.56
CA PHE A 25 5.92 -16.81 -6.67
C PHE A 25 5.80 -16.12 -8.05
N PHE A 26 6.08 -14.82 -8.17
CA PHE A 26 5.97 -14.08 -9.45
C PHE A 26 7.28 -14.00 -10.26
N ALA A 27 8.23 -14.91 -10.04
CA ALA A 27 9.59 -14.77 -10.56
C ALA A 27 9.82 -15.30 -12.01
N SER A 28 8.81 -15.78 -12.73
CA SER A 28 8.97 -16.23 -14.13
C SER A 28 8.49 -15.18 -15.14
N ALA A 29 9.04 -13.96 -15.05
CA ALA A 29 8.91 -12.98 -16.11
C ALA A 29 10.11 -13.10 -17.06
N TYR A 30 9.86 -13.35 -18.35
CA TYR A 30 10.91 -13.26 -19.38
C TYR A 30 11.33 -11.79 -19.49
N THR A 31 12.55 -11.46 -19.07
CA THR A 31 13.07 -10.09 -19.12
C THR A 31 13.69 -9.82 -20.48
N ILE A 32 13.13 -8.89 -21.24
CA ILE A 32 13.72 -8.40 -22.49
C ILE A 32 15.03 -7.67 -22.14
N PRO A 33 16.17 -7.97 -22.78
CA PRO A 33 17.42 -7.24 -22.57
C PRO A 33 17.23 -5.74 -22.78
N GLU A 34 17.90 -4.93 -21.97
CA GLU A 34 17.68 -3.48 -21.87
C GLU A 34 17.74 -2.75 -23.23
N GLN A 35 18.63 -3.19 -24.12
CA GLN A 35 18.84 -2.66 -25.47
C GLN A 35 17.69 -2.89 -26.46
N PHE A 36 16.75 -3.80 -26.15
CA PHE A 36 15.60 -4.11 -27.01
C PHE A 36 14.28 -3.62 -26.41
N ARG A 37 14.32 -2.82 -25.35
CA ARG A 37 13.12 -2.27 -24.71
C ARG A 37 12.71 -0.97 -25.41
N PRO A 38 11.42 -0.81 -25.74
CA PRO A 38 10.97 0.40 -26.42
C PRO A 38 11.05 1.59 -25.46
N LEU A 39 11.38 2.77 -26.00
CA LEU A 39 11.63 3.98 -25.22
C LEU A 39 10.39 4.47 -24.43
N ASN A 40 9.21 3.92 -24.72
CA ASN A 40 7.92 4.29 -24.15
C ASN A 40 7.38 3.27 -23.15
N GLU A 41 8.24 2.46 -22.54
CA GLU A 41 7.80 1.47 -21.57
C GLU A 41 7.17 2.08 -20.31
N PRO A 42 6.07 1.51 -19.81
CA PRO A 42 5.50 1.94 -18.54
C PRO A 42 6.52 1.76 -17.42
N PHE A 43 6.61 2.77 -16.56
CA PHE A 43 7.56 2.84 -15.45
C PHE A 43 7.52 1.55 -14.60
N SER A 44 8.63 0.78 -14.62
CA SER A 44 8.75 -0.50 -13.90
C SER A 44 9.56 -0.33 -12.61
N ILE A 45 8.86 -0.40 -11.48
CA ILE A 45 9.43 -0.23 -10.12
C ILE A 45 10.56 -1.23 -9.84
N GLY A 46 10.48 -2.45 -10.37
CA GLY A 46 11.47 -3.51 -10.13
C GLY A 46 12.82 -3.31 -10.83
N LYS A 47 12.86 -2.58 -11.95
CA LYS A 47 14.10 -2.34 -12.73
C LYS A 47 14.95 -1.24 -12.10
N GLU A 48 14.29 -0.18 -11.64
CA GLU A 48 14.93 0.92 -10.90
C GLU A 48 15.53 0.42 -9.57
N LEU A 49 14.89 -0.57 -8.93
CA LEU A 49 15.40 -1.25 -7.74
C LEU A 49 16.67 -2.09 -8.02
N ASN A 50 16.74 -2.78 -9.16
CA ASN A 50 17.91 -3.61 -9.53
C ASN A 50 19.11 -2.76 -10.00
N LYS A 51 18.89 -1.64 -10.68
CA LYS A 51 19.98 -0.70 -11.03
C LYS A 51 20.59 -0.03 -9.80
N ALA A 52 19.81 0.16 -8.73
CA ALA A 52 20.30 0.68 -7.45
C ALA A 52 21.08 -0.36 -6.62
N GLN A 53 20.92 -1.67 -6.87
CA GLN A 53 21.61 -2.74 -6.16
C GLN A 53 23.11 -2.90 -6.50
N GLY A 54 23.64 -2.13 -7.45
CA GLY A 54 25.03 -2.21 -7.90
C GLY A 54 26.10 -1.53 -7.03
N GLY A 55 25.75 -0.84 -5.93
CA GLY A 55 26.79 -0.25 -5.08
C GLY A 55 26.30 0.53 -3.84
N ASN A 56 26.96 0.25 -2.71
CA ASN A 56 27.02 0.98 -1.44
C ASN A 56 25.81 0.95 -0.49
N THR A 57 26.13 0.88 0.81
CA THR A 57 25.27 0.77 2.02
C THR A 57 24.04 1.69 2.05
N THR A 58 24.08 2.82 1.32
CA THR A 58 22.97 3.74 1.09
C THR A 58 21.77 3.06 0.42
N THR A 59 22.01 2.09 -0.46
CA THR A 59 20.97 1.31 -1.14
C THR A 59 20.17 0.43 -0.18
N GLY A 60 20.80 -0.14 0.85
CA GLY A 60 20.11 -1.01 1.81
C GLY A 60 19.02 -0.27 2.59
N THR A 61 19.32 0.94 3.07
CA THR A 61 18.36 1.78 3.79
C THR A 61 17.24 2.27 2.86
N ILE A 62 17.55 2.64 1.61
CA ILE A 62 16.56 3.09 0.63
C ILE A 62 15.62 1.94 0.24
N ILE A 63 16.16 0.74 -0.02
CA ILE A 63 15.36 -0.45 -0.32
C ILE A 63 14.48 -0.83 0.88
N PHE A 64 15.03 -0.79 2.10
CA PHE A 64 14.26 -1.07 3.31
C PHE A 64 13.12 -0.07 3.51
N LEU A 65 13.36 1.24 3.34
CA LEU A 65 12.32 2.26 3.38
C LEU A 65 11.25 2.05 2.30
N GLN A 66 11.64 1.63 1.09
CA GLN A 66 10.72 1.39 -0.01
C GLN A 66 9.88 0.13 0.21
N ILE A 67 10.46 -0.93 0.79
CA ILE A 67 9.74 -2.14 1.20
C ILE A 67 8.76 -1.83 2.33
N LEU A 68 9.16 -1.04 3.32
CA LEU A 68 8.27 -0.64 4.40
C LEU A 68 7.14 0.26 3.91
N ALA A 69 7.44 1.29 3.13
CA ALA A 69 6.43 2.20 2.60
C ALA A 69 5.46 1.49 1.63
N GLY A 70 5.98 0.61 0.77
CA GLY A 70 5.19 -0.18 -0.16
C GLY A 70 4.36 -1.26 0.53
N GLY A 71 4.96 -2.00 1.47
CA GLY A 71 4.30 -3.06 2.22
C GLY A 71 3.20 -2.53 3.14
N LEU A 72 3.42 -1.39 3.79
CA LEU A 72 2.41 -0.75 4.62
C LEU A 72 1.23 -0.25 3.78
N LEU A 73 1.48 0.33 2.61
CA LEU A 73 0.42 0.75 1.68
C LEU A 73 -0.37 -0.45 1.15
N TYR A 74 0.31 -1.55 0.82
CA TYR A 74 -0.32 -2.78 0.35
C TYR A 74 -1.29 -3.36 1.37
N PHE A 75 -1.01 -3.23 2.67
CA PHE A 75 -1.91 -3.67 3.72
C PHE A 75 -2.97 -2.62 4.10
N ALA A 76 -2.57 -1.36 4.19
CA ALA A 76 -3.45 -0.28 4.65
C ALA A 76 -4.54 0.06 3.63
N ALA A 77 -4.27 -0.07 2.33
CA ALA A 77 -5.25 0.21 1.28
C ALA A 77 -6.51 -0.69 1.35
N PRO A 78 -6.40 -2.03 1.35
CA PRO A 78 -7.57 -2.90 1.49
C PRO A 78 -8.26 -2.75 2.86
N LEU A 79 -7.50 -2.53 3.94
CA LEU A 79 -8.07 -2.29 5.26
C LEU A 79 -8.92 -1.02 5.31
N ALA A 80 -8.42 0.07 4.72
CA ALA A 80 -9.15 1.34 4.63
C ALA A 80 -10.46 1.17 3.83
N ILE A 81 -10.42 0.42 2.72
CA ILE A 81 -11.62 0.12 1.93
C ILE A 81 -12.67 -0.62 2.77
N ILE A 82 -12.25 -1.63 3.56
CA ILE A 82 -13.19 -2.37 4.43
C ILE A 82 -13.86 -1.42 5.45
N ILE A 83 -13.10 -0.52 6.08
CA ILE A 83 -13.62 0.42 7.07
C ILE A 83 -14.60 1.42 6.42
N ILE A 84 -14.26 1.93 5.23
CA ILE A 84 -15.13 2.82 4.45
C ILE A 84 -16.44 2.12 4.08
N VAL A 85 -16.37 0.86 3.65
CA VAL A 85 -17.57 0.07 3.31
C VAL A 85 -18.40 -0.18 4.57
N MET A 86 -17.80 -0.62 5.68
CA MET A 86 -18.54 -0.86 6.93
C MET A 86 -19.23 0.40 7.46
N THR A 87 -18.55 1.54 7.43
CA THR A 87 -19.13 2.84 7.86
C THR A 87 -20.22 3.31 6.91
N GLY A 88 -20.06 3.13 5.59
CA GLY A 88 -21.09 3.42 4.60
C GLY A 88 -22.34 2.55 4.76
N PHE A 89 -22.18 1.25 4.99
CA PHE A 89 -23.28 0.35 5.32
C PHE A 89 -23.97 0.78 6.61
N ASN A 90 -23.22 1.09 7.66
CA ASN A 90 -23.82 1.53 8.91
C ASN A 90 -24.65 2.81 8.70
N MET A 91 -24.17 3.76 7.91
CA MET A 91 -24.92 4.96 7.57
C MET A 91 -26.22 4.69 6.79
N ALA A 92 -26.22 3.69 5.89
CA ALA A 92 -27.40 3.33 5.11
C ALA A 92 -28.47 2.58 5.93
N PHE A 93 -28.06 1.80 6.93
CA PHE A 93 -28.96 0.94 7.71
C PHE A 93 -29.43 1.53 9.06
N GLN A 94 -28.79 2.58 9.58
CA GLN A 94 -29.06 3.08 10.95
C GLN A 94 -30.39 3.83 11.13
N GLY A 95 -31.19 4.06 10.09
CA GLY A 95 -32.52 4.66 10.23
C GLY A 95 -32.49 6.06 10.87
N ALA A 96 -33.65 6.65 11.16
CA ALA A 96 -33.81 8.05 11.55
C ALA A 96 -33.14 8.48 12.90
N GLU A 97 -32.28 7.65 13.51
CA GLU A 97 -31.44 8.07 14.63
C GLU A 97 -30.33 9.01 14.14
N THR A 98 -30.60 10.30 14.26
CA THR A 98 -29.71 11.39 13.84
C THR A 98 -28.32 11.31 14.46
N GLU A 99 -28.21 10.89 15.72
CA GLU A 99 -26.95 10.75 16.45
C GLU A 99 -26.00 9.72 15.80
N LYS A 100 -26.54 8.56 15.43
CA LYS A 100 -25.76 7.47 14.79
C LYS A 100 -25.34 7.80 13.36
N ILE A 101 -26.15 8.57 12.65
CA ILE A 101 -25.82 9.08 11.32
C ILE A 101 -24.66 10.08 11.41
N GLU A 102 -24.69 10.99 12.39
CA GLU A 102 -23.64 12.00 12.57
C GLU A 102 -22.29 11.36 12.95
N GLU A 103 -22.31 10.37 13.85
CA GLU A 103 -21.12 9.59 14.20
C GLU A 103 -20.53 8.86 12.98
N SER A 104 -21.39 8.25 12.15
CA SER A 104 -20.97 7.52 10.95
C SER A 104 -20.37 8.45 9.90
N LYS A 105 -20.93 9.66 9.70
CA LYS A 105 -20.37 10.69 8.81
C LYS A 105 -18.98 11.13 9.26
N ARG A 106 -18.82 11.36 10.57
CA ARG A 106 -17.52 11.69 11.15
C ARG A 106 -16.52 10.56 10.90
N SER A 107 -16.88 9.31 11.23
CA SER A 107 -16.03 8.14 11.03
C SER A 107 -15.63 7.93 9.56
N LEU A 108 -16.57 8.10 8.63
CA LEU A 108 -16.30 8.05 7.19
C LEU A 108 -15.29 9.13 6.76
N THR A 109 -15.45 10.35 7.25
CA THR A 109 -14.57 11.48 6.94
C THR A 109 -13.14 11.22 7.42
N TRP A 110 -12.99 10.72 8.65
CA TRP A 110 -11.68 10.32 9.20
C TRP A 110 -11.04 9.16 8.43
N SER A 111 -11.84 8.20 7.97
CA SER A 111 -11.36 7.05 7.20
C SER A 111 -10.85 7.47 5.82
N VAL A 112 -11.59 8.35 5.13
CA VAL A 112 -11.17 8.91 3.83
C VAL A 112 -9.93 9.78 4.00
N LEU A 113 -9.88 10.63 5.03
CA LEU A 113 -8.74 11.49 5.31
C LEU A 113 -7.48 10.68 5.64
N GLY A 114 -7.63 9.60 6.41
CA GLY A 114 -6.53 8.67 6.71
C GLY A 114 -5.99 7.98 5.47
N LEU A 115 -6.86 7.51 4.57
CA LEU A 115 -6.44 6.93 3.30
C LEU A 115 -5.66 7.94 2.44
N LEU A 116 -6.17 9.17 2.35
CA LEU A 116 -5.56 10.25 1.58
C LEU A 116 -4.18 10.61 2.15
N LEU A 117 -4.04 10.64 3.48
CA LEU A 117 -2.78 10.88 4.18
C LEU A 117 -1.73 9.78 3.89
N ILE A 118 -2.14 8.52 3.85
CA ILE A 118 -1.23 7.39 3.54
C ILE A 118 -0.71 7.50 2.10
N ILE A 119 -1.58 7.86 1.14
CA ILE A 119 -1.20 8.07 -0.27
C ILE A 119 -0.21 9.23 -0.41
N LEU A 120 -0.45 10.34 0.31
CA LEU A 120 0.45 11.49 0.37
C LEU A 120 1.81 11.12 0.97
N SER A 121 1.81 10.40 2.09
CA SER A 121 3.04 9.93 2.76
C SER A 121 3.90 9.09 1.81
N TYR A 122 3.30 8.14 1.09
CA TYR A 122 4.00 7.33 0.10
C TYR A 122 4.61 8.19 -1.03
N SER A 123 3.86 9.17 -1.52
CA SER A 123 4.33 10.07 -2.58
C SER A 123 5.52 10.93 -2.12
N LEU A 124 5.47 11.46 -0.89
CA LEU A 124 6.55 12.25 -0.31
C LEU A 124 7.83 11.43 -0.15
N VAL A 125 7.74 10.22 0.40
CA VAL A 125 8.90 9.31 0.55
C VAL A 125 9.55 9.06 -0.81
N ARG A 126 8.74 8.81 -1.86
CA ARG A 126 9.25 8.59 -3.22
C ARG A 126 9.95 9.81 -3.80
N ILE A 127 9.42 11.02 -3.57
CA ILE A 127 10.04 12.26 -4.03
C ILE A 127 11.39 12.48 -3.33
N ILE A 128 11.45 12.28 -2.01
CA ILE A 128 12.68 12.43 -1.23
C ILE A 128 13.74 11.42 -1.68
N ILE A 129 13.37 10.16 -1.87
CA ILE A 129 14.30 9.14 -2.38
C ILE A 129 14.84 9.53 -3.76
N LYS A 130 13.97 9.96 -4.68
CA LYS A 130 14.39 10.41 -6.01
C LYS A 130 15.34 11.61 -5.95
N ALA A 131 15.01 12.60 -5.13
CA ALA A 131 15.86 13.78 -4.95
C ALA A 131 17.23 13.41 -4.35
N ALA A 132 17.26 12.52 -3.35
CA ALA A 132 18.49 12.04 -2.74
C ALA A 132 19.37 11.25 -3.74
N LEU A 133 18.76 10.40 -4.56
CA LEU A 133 19.47 9.65 -5.61
C LEU A 133 20.03 10.58 -6.69
N GLN A 134 19.28 11.62 -7.09
CA GLN A 134 19.75 12.61 -8.06
C GLN A 134 20.89 13.48 -7.51
N ALA A 135 20.84 13.83 -6.22
CA ALA A 135 21.91 14.56 -5.56
C ALA A 135 23.20 13.72 -5.38
N ALA A 136 23.08 12.41 -5.21
CA ALA A 136 24.22 11.50 -5.11
C ALA A 136 24.87 11.15 -6.46
N ALA A 137 24.19 11.44 -7.58
CA ALA A 137 24.67 11.16 -8.94
C ALA A 137 25.43 12.34 -9.58
N ASN A 138 25.42 13.52 -8.95
CA ASN A 138 26.24 14.68 -9.30
C ASN A 138 27.42 14.81 -8.34
#